data_AF-A0A7S2DXT1-F1
#
_entry.id   AF-A0A7S2DXT1-F1
#
_cell.length_a   1.000
_cell.length_b   1.000
_cell.length_c   1.000
_cell.angle_alpha   90.00
_cell.angle_beta   90.00
_cell.angle_gamma   90.00
#
_symmetry.space_group_name_H-M   'P 1'
#
loop_
_entity.id
_entity.type
_entity.pdbx_description
1 polymer ?
#
loop_
_entity_poly.entity_id
_entity_poly.type
_entity_poly.pdbx_seq_one_letter_code
_entity_poly.pdbx_strand_id
1 'polypeptide(L)'
;KPEAYPPDPLPTPSEWTMPANPPYSYWLFYMHANIASLNHLRAVRGMNTFELRPHCGEAGDTDHLTACYLLAHKINHGILLRKSPALQFLYYMSQIGIAMSPLSNNKLFLDYDKNPFHKFFIRGLNVSLSTDDPLMLHYTKDPLLEEYSVAAQIWKLSSVDQCEIARNSVLQSGFEHAFKQFFIGQNYRSPGADGNDIRVTNVPHIRLQYRSEMLQQEIQLIRDVRSKNEDA
;
A
#
# COMPACT_ATOMS: atom_id res chain seq x y z
N LYS A 1 -7.88 15.81 29.75
CA LYS A 1 -6.92 16.93 29.87
C LYS A 1 -6.36 17.14 28.47
N PRO A 2 -6.24 18.38 27.95
CA PRO A 2 -5.54 18.57 26.68
C PRO A 2 -4.09 18.12 26.91
N GLU A 3 -3.65 17.11 26.15
CA GLU A 3 -2.23 16.78 26.07
C GLU A 3 -1.51 18.03 25.58
N ALA A 4 -0.50 18.48 26.32
CA ALA A 4 0.30 19.62 25.89
C ALA A 4 0.90 19.26 24.52
N TYR A 5 0.64 20.09 23.51
CA TYR A 5 1.24 19.92 22.19
C TYR A 5 2.76 19.89 22.36
N PRO A 6 3.46 18.92 21.75
CA PRO A 6 4.91 18.86 21.86
C PRO A 6 5.53 20.13 21.25
N PRO A 7 6.71 20.54 21.74
CA PRO A 7 7.38 21.76 21.27
C PRO A 7 7.68 21.68 19.77
N ASP A 8 7.58 22.82 19.09
CA ASP A 8 8.07 23.00 17.71
C ASP A 8 9.28 23.94 17.74
N PRO A 9 10.50 23.47 17.37
CA PRO A 9 10.81 22.15 16.82
C PRO A 9 10.80 21.02 17.87
N LEU A 10 10.50 19.80 17.41
CA LEU A 10 10.58 18.57 18.23
C LEU A 10 12.04 18.27 18.60
N PRO A 11 12.32 17.76 19.83
CA PRO A 11 13.68 17.44 20.27
C PRO A 11 14.27 16.23 19.53
N THR A 12 15.59 16.09 19.53
CA THR A 12 16.27 14.91 18.95
C THR A 12 15.96 13.63 19.77
N PRO A 13 16.19 12.41 19.23
CA PRO A 13 15.80 11.18 19.94
C PRO A 13 16.54 11.00 21.27
N SER A 14 17.78 11.47 21.34
CA SER A 14 18.59 11.50 22.58
C SER A 14 18.07 12.49 23.62
N GLU A 15 17.31 13.50 23.20
CA GLU A 15 16.78 14.56 24.05
C GLU A 15 15.30 14.35 24.38
N TRP A 16 14.65 13.32 23.81
CA TRP A 16 13.27 12.99 24.11
C TRP A 16 13.16 12.40 25.53
N THR A 17 12.99 13.27 26.51
CA THR A 17 12.85 12.91 27.93
C THR A 17 11.41 13.08 28.44
N MET A 18 10.49 13.51 27.58
CA MET A 18 9.08 13.66 27.92
C MET A 18 8.42 12.29 28.17
N PRO A 19 7.46 12.19 29.12
CA PRO A 19 6.77 10.94 29.41
C PRO A 19 5.82 10.50 28.29
N ALA A 20 5.39 11.42 27.42
CA ALA A 20 4.56 11.11 26.27
C ALA A 20 5.36 10.39 25.19
N ASN A 21 4.71 9.43 24.51
CA ASN A 21 5.28 8.75 23.35
C ASN A 21 5.49 9.77 22.20
N PRO A 22 6.61 9.73 21.45
CA PRO A 22 6.75 10.54 20.25
C PRO A 22 5.60 10.33 19.25
N PRO A 23 5.21 11.37 18.51
CA PRO A 23 4.16 11.25 17.50
C PRO A 23 4.59 10.28 16.40
N TYR A 24 3.61 9.71 15.69
CA TYR A 24 3.86 8.70 14.65
C TYR A 24 4.85 9.18 13.56
N SER A 25 4.72 10.43 13.12
CA SER A 25 5.61 11.03 12.13
C SER A 25 7.07 11.10 12.61
N TYR A 26 7.30 11.28 13.91
CA TYR A 26 8.62 11.27 14.53
C TYR A 26 9.26 9.88 14.42
N TRP A 27 8.53 8.85 14.85
CA TRP A 27 8.96 7.46 14.71
C TRP A 27 9.29 7.13 13.26
N LEU A 28 8.39 7.49 12.33
CA LEU A 28 8.56 7.19 10.92
C LEU A 28 9.78 7.90 10.32
N PHE A 29 10.01 9.17 10.66
CA PHE A 29 11.15 9.94 10.19
C PHE A 29 12.48 9.29 10.58
N TYR A 30 12.69 9.01 11.87
CA TYR A 30 13.95 8.42 12.32
C TYR A 30 14.13 6.97 11.85
N MET A 31 13.04 6.19 11.76
CA MET A 31 13.09 4.86 11.15
C MET A 31 13.48 4.93 9.67
N HIS A 32 12.89 5.86 8.91
CA HIS A 32 13.25 6.09 7.51
C HIS A 32 14.71 6.53 7.37
N ALA A 33 15.15 7.54 8.12
CA ALA A 33 16.51 8.08 8.04
C ALA A 33 17.56 7.01 8.33
N ASN A 34 17.32 6.18 9.34
CA ASN A 34 18.21 5.07 9.70
C ASN A 34 18.23 3.97 8.63
N ILE A 35 17.05 3.54 8.14
CA ILE A 35 16.95 2.53 7.08
C ILE A 35 17.58 3.04 5.79
N ALA A 36 17.36 4.29 5.41
CA ALA A 36 17.92 4.90 4.21
C ALA A 36 19.45 4.95 4.27
N SER A 37 20.01 5.42 5.39
CA SER A 37 21.46 5.47 5.61
C SER A 37 22.10 4.09 5.57
N LEU A 38 21.47 3.12 6.25
CA LEU A 38 21.92 1.73 6.25
C LEU A 38 21.83 1.09 4.85
N ASN A 39 20.73 1.32 4.14
CA ASN A 39 20.53 0.80 2.79
C ASN A 39 21.57 1.35 1.82
N HIS A 40 21.93 2.63 1.94
CA HIS A 40 22.99 3.20 1.11
C HIS A 40 24.32 2.45 1.30
N LEU A 41 24.73 2.21 2.54
CA LEU A 41 25.95 1.44 2.84
C LEU A 41 25.87 -0.01 2.32
N ARG A 42 24.72 -0.67 2.53
CA ARG A 42 24.49 -2.04 2.09
C ARG A 42 24.53 -2.18 0.57
N ALA A 43 23.91 -1.24 -0.14
CA ALA A 43 23.90 -1.20 -1.60
C ALA A 43 25.31 -1.01 -2.17
N VAL A 44 26.11 -0.10 -1.63
CA VAL A 44 27.50 0.11 -2.07
C VAL A 44 28.37 -1.14 -1.84
N ARG A 45 28.01 -1.98 -0.86
CA ARG A 45 28.68 -3.26 -0.56
C ARG A 45 28.08 -4.47 -1.29
N GLY A 46 27.11 -4.27 -2.18
CA GLY A 46 26.44 -5.37 -2.90
C GLY A 46 25.58 -6.27 -2.01
N MET A 47 25.13 -5.78 -0.85
CA MET A 47 24.25 -6.50 0.08
C MET A 47 22.76 -6.21 -0.23
N ASN A 48 21.85 -7.06 0.26
CA ASN A 48 20.41 -6.80 0.17
C ASN A 48 20.02 -5.55 0.98
N THR A 49 18.92 -4.87 0.61
CA THR A 49 18.39 -3.70 1.32
C THR A 49 17.07 -4.02 2.02
N PHE A 50 16.59 -3.08 2.84
CA PHE A 50 15.33 -3.19 3.56
C PHE A 50 14.29 -2.21 3.00
N GLU A 51 13.04 -2.63 2.90
CA GLU A 51 11.92 -1.74 2.60
C GLU A 51 11.20 -1.36 3.88
N LEU A 52 10.87 -0.07 4.03
CA LEU A 52 10.05 0.43 5.13
C LEU A 52 8.56 0.26 4.78
N ARG A 53 7.85 -0.61 5.54
CA ARG A 53 6.45 -0.98 5.30
C ARG A 53 5.61 -0.91 6.60
N PRO A 54 5.31 0.30 7.10
CA PRO A 54 4.67 0.47 8.39
C PRO A 54 3.19 0.06 8.35
N HIS A 55 2.68 -0.33 9.53
CA HIS A 55 1.26 -0.33 9.81
C HIS A 55 0.77 1.13 9.87
N CYS A 56 -0.18 1.52 9.02
CA CYS A 56 -0.57 2.92 8.88
C CYS A 56 -2.04 3.08 8.46
N GLY A 57 -2.74 4.00 9.14
CA GLY A 57 -4.07 4.42 8.73
C GLY A 57 -5.15 3.35 8.88
N GLU A 58 -4.96 2.36 9.75
CA GLU A 58 -6.07 1.55 10.27
C GLU A 58 -6.98 2.40 11.17
N ALA A 59 -6.35 3.06 12.14
CA ALA A 59 -6.92 4.02 13.07
C ALA A 59 -5.94 5.19 13.30
N GLY A 60 -6.30 6.13 14.16
CA GLY A 60 -5.50 7.32 14.47
C GLY A 60 -5.73 8.48 13.51
N ASP A 61 -4.74 9.37 13.41
CA ASP A 61 -4.81 10.57 12.58
C ASP A 61 -4.51 10.27 11.10
N THR A 62 -5.15 11.04 10.21
CA THR A 62 -4.85 11.02 8.78
C THR A 62 -3.42 11.44 8.46
N ASP A 63 -2.76 12.22 9.32
CA ASP A 63 -1.38 12.65 9.12
C ASP A 63 -0.37 11.49 9.10
N HIS A 64 -0.73 10.34 9.71
CA HIS A 64 0.07 9.12 9.61
C HIS A 64 0.26 8.69 8.14
N LEU A 65 -0.80 8.81 7.34
CA LEU A 65 -0.79 8.46 5.93
C LEU A 65 0.01 9.47 5.10
N THR A 66 -0.03 10.76 5.47
CA THR A 66 0.81 11.79 4.83
C THR A 66 2.29 11.51 5.08
N ALA A 67 2.66 11.17 6.32
CA ALA A 67 4.04 10.81 6.65
C ALA A 67 4.48 9.54 5.91
N CYS A 68 3.62 8.52 5.84
CA CYS A 68 3.90 7.28 5.09
C CYS A 68 4.00 7.49 3.59
N TYR A 69 3.17 8.37 3.01
CA TYR A 69 3.25 8.73 1.61
C TYR A 69 4.65 9.25 1.24
N LEU A 70 5.25 10.07 2.11
CA LEU A 70 6.55 10.68 1.89
C LEU A 70 7.72 9.73 2.16
N LEU A 71 7.60 8.83 3.15
CA LEU A 71 8.76 8.11 3.71
C LEU A 71 8.71 6.59 3.52
N ALA A 72 7.53 6.00 3.36
CA ALA A 72 7.38 4.55 3.30
C ALA A 72 7.39 4.03 1.85
N HIS A 73 7.77 2.76 1.68
CA HIS A 73 7.72 2.11 0.37
C HIS A 73 6.31 1.57 0.08
N LYS A 74 5.63 1.06 1.12
CA LYS A 74 4.29 0.45 1.10
C LYS A 74 3.67 0.63 2.49
N ILE A 75 2.37 0.41 2.62
CA ILE A 75 1.69 0.45 3.92
C ILE A 75 0.85 -0.81 4.16
N ASN A 76 0.59 -1.10 5.43
CA ASN A 76 -0.46 -2.04 5.82
C ASN A 76 -1.67 -1.24 6.35
N HIS A 77 -2.88 -1.73 6.07
CA HIS A 77 -4.22 -1.19 6.39
C HIS A 77 -4.72 -0.05 5.49
N GLY A 78 -4.29 1.20 5.69
CA GLY A 78 -4.69 2.32 4.83
C GLY A 78 -6.19 2.69 4.82
N ILE A 79 -7.00 2.18 5.74
CA ILE A 79 -8.46 2.38 5.81
C ILE A 79 -8.83 3.86 5.79
N LEU A 80 -8.09 4.69 6.55
CA LEU A 80 -8.34 6.11 6.69
C LEU A 80 -8.09 6.93 5.41
N LEU A 81 -7.50 6.34 4.35
CA LEU A 81 -7.48 6.97 3.01
C LEU A 81 -8.89 7.26 2.49
N ARG A 82 -9.92 6.58 3.02
CA ARG A 82 -11.33 6.91 2.70
C ARG A 82 -11.76 8.31 3.15
N LYS A 83 -11.03 8.93 4.10
CA LYS A 83 -11.35 10.26 4.66
C LYS A 83 -10.64 11.41 3.92
N SER A 84 -9.63 11.12 3.11
CA SER A 84 -8.88 12.14 2.35
C SER A 84 -8.84 11.79 0.87
N PRO A 85 -9.72 12.38 0.03
CA PRO A 85 -9.72 12.17 -1.41
C PRO A 85 -8.38 12.54 -2.07
N ALA A 86 -7.76 13.64 -1.64
CA ALA A 86 -6.48 14.10 -2.16
C ALA A 86 -5.37 13.08 -1.89
N LEU A 87 -5.25 12.60 -0.65
CA LEU A 87 -4.22 11.63 -0.30
C LEU A 87 -4.45 10.28 -0.97
N GLN A 88 -5.71 9.84 -1.07
CA GLN A 88 -6.05 8.64 -1.81
C GLN A 88 -5.64 8.72 -3.29
N PHE A 89 -5.85 9.89 -3.91
CA PHE A 89 -5.40 10.14 -5.28
C PHE A 89 -3.88 10.09 -5.38
N LEU A 90 -3.14 10.68 -4.43
CA LEU A 90 -1.67 10.59 -4.40
C LEU A 90 -1.16 9.14 -4.31
N TYR A 91 -1.80 8.30 -3.48
CA TYR A 91 -1.49 6.87 -3.38
C TYR A 91 -1.77 6.12 -4.68
N TYR A 92 -2.87 6.44 -5.37
CA TYR A 92 -3.18 5.92 -6.70
C TYR A 92 -2.11 6.34 -7.72
N MET A 93 -1.81 7.63 -7.81
CA MET A 93 -0.84 8.17 -8.78
C MET A 93 0.56 7.60 -8.58
N SER A 94 0.96 7.40 -7.33
CA SER A 94 2.28 6.87 -6.96
C SER A 94 2.32 5.34 -6.91
N GLN A 95 1.17 4.67 -7.11
CA GLN A 95 0.99 3.22 -7.04
C GLN A 95 1.62 2.57 -5.79
N ILE A 96 1.56 3.27 -4.65
CA ILE A 96 2.06 2.75 -3.36
C ILE A 96 1.21 1.55 -2.95
N GLY A 97 1.87 0.45 -2.62
CA GLY A 97 1.21 -0.80 -2.22
C GLY A 97 0.50 -0.67 -0.87
N ILE A 98 -0.73 -1.19 -0.80
CA ILE A 98 -1.58 -1.20 0.40
C ILE A 98 -2.03 -2.64 0.65
N ALA A 99 -1.44 -3.29 1.66
CA ALA A 99 -1.91 -4.58 2.13
C ALA A 99 -3.03 -4.39 3.16
N MET A 100 -4.21 -4.93 2.90
CA MET A 100 -5.39 -4.74 3.75
C MET A 100 -5.91 -6.08 4.25
N SER A 101 -6.41 -6.11 5.48
CA SER A 101 -6.95 -7.32 6.12
C SER A 101 -8.44 -7.13 6.50
N PRO A 102 -9.37 -7.23 5.54
CA PRO A 102 -10.77 -6.93 5.76
C PRO A 102 -11.44 -7.71 6.90
N LEU A 103 -11.14 -9.00 7.10
CA LEU A 103 -11.72 -9.76 8.22
C LEU A 103 -11.20 -9.25 9.57
N SER A 104 -9.92 -8.90 9.66
CA SER A 104 -9.36 -8.23 10.84
C SER A 104 -10.09 -6.93 11.14
N ASN A 105 -10.17 -6.06 10.13
CA ASN A 105 -10.78 -4.75 10.31
C ASN A 105 -12.27 -4.86 10.69
N ASN A 106 -12.96 -5.91 10.21
CA ASN A 106 -14.34 -6.21 10.59
C ASN A 106 -14.52 -6.56 12.07
N LYS A 107 -13.59 -7.31 12.67
CA LYS A 107 -13.71 -7.65 14.09
C LYS A 107 -13.44 -6.45 15.02
N LEU A 108 -12.67 -5.46 14.57
CA LEU A 108 -12.09 -4.44 15.45
C LEU A 108 -12.54 -3.00 15.19
N PHE A 109 -12.76 -2.60 13.92
CA PHE A 109 -12.83 -1.17 13.56
C PHE A 109 -14.06 -0.76 12.75
N LEU A 110 -14.52 -1.59 11.81
CA LEU A 110 -15.63 -1.24 10.93
C LEU A 110 -16.27 -2.48 10.31
N ASP A 111 -17.61 -2.46 10.17
CA ASP A 111 -18.34 -3.53 9.46
C ASP A 111 -17.72 -3.84 8.08
N TYR A 112 -17.70 -5.12 7.72
CA TYR A 112 -17.01 -5.63 6.52
C TYR A 112 -17.46 -4.93 5.23
N ASP A 113 -18.77 -4.69 5.08
CA ASP A 113 -19.36 -4.01 3.93
C ASP A 113 -18.93 -2.53 3.82
N LYS A 114 -18.56 -1.92 4.96
CA LYS A 114 -18.06 -0.55 5.02
C LYS A 114 -16.55 -0.46 4.76
N ASN A 115 -15.84 -1.58 4.65
CA ASN A 115 -14.40 -1.57 4.38
C ASN A 115 -14.09 -0.98 2.99
N PRO A 116 -13.13 -0.03 2.87
CA PRO A 116 -12.89 0.66 1.62
C PRO A 116 -12.10 -0.15 0.58
N PHE A 117 -11.63 -1.36 0.91
CA PHE A 117 -10.84 -2.20 0.00
C PHE A 117 -11.43 -2.29 -1.41
N HIS A 118 -12.70 -2.66 -1.55
CA HIS A 118 -13.32 -2.80 -2.87
C HIS A 118 -13.34 -1.46 -3.62
N LYS A 119 -13.60 -0.35 -2.93
CA LYS A 119 -13.58 0.99 -3.53
C LYS A 119 -12.17 1.38 -4.00
N PHE A 120 -11.14 0.99 -3.25
CA PHE A 120 -9.75 1.22 -3.65
C PHE A 120 -9.37 0.35 -4.85
N PHE A 121 -9.78 -0.92 -4.85
CA PHE A 121 -9.54 -1.84 -5.95
C PHE A 121 -10.18 -1.37 -7.26
N ILE A 122 -11.47 -0.97 -7.26
CA ILE A 122 -12.13 -0.49 -8.48
C ILE A 122 -11.48 0.79 -9.01
N ARG A 123 -11.00 1.68 -8.11
CA ARG A 123 -10.28 2.92 -8.47
C ARG A 123 -8.86 2.67 -8.99
N GLY A 124 -8.35 1.44 -8.89
CA GLY A 124 -7.02 1.08 -9.39
C GLY A 124 -5.89 1.42 -8.42
N LEU A 125 -6.17 1.60 -7.13
CA LEU A 125 -5.11 1.62 -6.12
C LEU A 125 -4.45 0.24 -6.06
N ASN A 126 -3.14 0.24 -5.78
CA ASN A 126 -2.34 -0.97 -5.66
C ASN A 126 -2.63 -1.68 -4.33
N VAL A 127 -3.77 -2.39 -4.27
CA VAL A 127 -4.23 -3.10 -3.08
C VAL A 127 -3.97 -4.60 -3.16
N SER A 128 -3.72 -5.22 -2.02
CA SER A 128 -3.66 -6.68 -1.84
C SER A 128 -4.38 -7.11 -0.56
N LEU A 129 -4.87 -8.35 -0.52
CA LEU A 129 -5.45 -8.93 0.69
C LEU A 129 -4.36 -9.58 1.57
N SER A 130 -4.50 -9.40 2.88
CA SER A 130 -3.67 -9.98 3.94
C SER A 130 -4.55 -10.49 5.08
N THR A 131 -3.96 -11.26 6.01
CA THR A 131 -4.71 -11.95 7.08
C THR A 131 -4.62 -11.30 8.45
N ASP A 132 -3.62 -10.44 8.68
CA ASP A 132 -3.29 -9.87 10.00
C ASP A 132 -2.94 -10.95 11.05
N ASP A 133 -3.91 -11.35 11.89
CA ASP A 133 -3.78 -12.38 12.94
C ASP A 133 -4.58 -13.67 12.62
N PRO A 134 -4.08 -14.57 11.73
CA PRO A 134 -4.76 -15.82 11.38
C PRO A 134 -5.33 -16.60 12.56
N LEU A 135 -4.56 -16.75 13.63
CA LEU A 135 -4.92 -17.54 14.80
C LEU A 135 -6.18 -17.01 15.51
N MET A 136 -6.37 -15.69 15.54
CA MET A 136 -7.49 -15.05 16.24
C MET A 136 -8.69 -14.81 15.33
N LEU A 137 -8.43 -14.63 14.03
CA LEU A 137 -9.39 -14.05 13.11
C LEU A 137 -10.08 -15.08 12.21
N HIS A 138 -9.41 -16.17 11.88
CA HIS A 138 -9.81 -17.10 10.83
C HIS A 138 -10.29 -18.43 11.41
N TYR A 139 -11.22 -19.08 10.71
CA TYR A 139 -11.82 -20.35 11.13
C TYR A 139 -11.37 -21.53 10.27
N THR A 140 -10.84 -21.26 9.09
CA THR A 140 -10.40 -22.30 8.16
C THR A 140 -8.93 -22.66 8.33
N LYS A 141 -8.53 -23.79 7.74
CA LYS A 141 -7.12 -24.22 7.70
C LYS A 141 -6.25 -23.33 6.79
N ASP A 142 -6.87 -22.60 5.88
CA ASP A 142 -6.22 -21.76 4.88
C ASP A 142 -6.68 -20.29 5.03
N PRO A 143 -6.15 -19.55 6.03
CA PRO A 143 -6.63 -18.22 6.42
C PRO A 143 -6.69 -17.23 5.25
N LEU A 144 -5.66 -17.20 4.41
CA LEU A 144 -5.64 -16.28 3.27
C LEU A 144 -6.69 -16.66 2.21
N LEU A 145 -6.96 -17.96 2.00
CA LEU A 145 -8.03 -18.37 1.08
C LEU A 145 -9.41 -18.00 1.63
N GLU A 146 -9.60 -18.00 2.94
CA GLU A 146 -10.81 -17.49 3.58
C GLU A 146 -11.00 -15.99 3.34
N GLU A 147 -9.96 -15.15 3.49
CA GLU A 147 -10.02 -13.72 3.12
C GLU A 147 -10.49 -13.53 1.67
N TYR A 148 -9.85 -14.21 0.71
CA TYR A 148 -10.24 -14.11 -0.70
C TYR A 148 -11.67 -14.61 -0.94
N SER A 149 -12.07 -15.69 -0.29
CA SER A 149 -13.40 -16.29 -0.46
C SER A 149 -14.50 -15.38 0.09
N VAL A 150 -14.31 -14.80 1.28
CA VAL A 150 -15.28 -13.87 1.88
C VAL A 150 -15.35 -12.58 1.07
N ALA A 151 -14.20 -12.03 0.67
CA ALA A 151 -14.13 -10.86 -0.21
C ALA A 151 -14.87 -11.09 -1.53
N ALA A 152 -14.68 -12.24 -2.17
CA ALA A 152 -15.35 -12.59 -3.41
C ALA A 152 -16.87 -12.71 -3.24
N GLN A 153 -17.33 -13.32 -2.15
CA GLN A 153 -18.77 -13.50 -1.90
C GLN A 153 -19.48 -12.19 -1.56
N ILE A 154 -18.87 -11.33 -0.73
CA ILE A 154 -19.49 -10.07 -0.30
C ILE A 154 -19.40 -9.02 -1.41
N TRP A 155 -18.22 -8.83 -1.99
CA TRP A 155 -17.99 -7.79 -3.00
C TRP A 155 -18.16 -8.24 -4.44
N LYS A 156 -18.59 -9.49 -4.65
CA LYS A 156 -18.87 -10.08 -5.98
C LYS A 156 -17.66 -10.04 -6.90
N LEU A 157 -16.47 -10.32 -6.36
CA LEU A 157 -15.23 -10.35 -7.14
C LEU A 157 -15.23 -11.54 -8.11
N SER A 158 -14.96 -11.27 -9.37
CA SER A 158 -14.75 -12.30 -10.38
C SER A 158 -13.42 -13.03 -10.17
N SER A 159 -13.20 -14.12 -10.91
CA SER A 159 -11.89 -14.80 -10.94
C SER A 159 -10.79 -13.86 -11.43
N VAL A 160 -11.08 -13.01 -12.42
CA VAL A 160 -10.13 -12.02 -12.93
C VAL A 160 -9.72 -11.03 -11.83
N ASP A 161 -10.69 -10.56 -11.03
CA ASP A 161 -10.42 -9.62 -9.94
C ASP A 161 -9.53 -10.25 -8.87
N GLN A 162 -9.85 -11.49 -8.47
CA GLN A 162 -9.05 -12.25 -7.50
C GLN A 162 -7.62 -12.50 -8.00
N CYS A 163 -7.46 -12.89 -9.29
CA CYS A 163 -6.15 -13.06 -9.91
C CYS A 163 -5.36 -11.75 -9.98
N GLU A 164 -6.01 -10.61 -10.27
CA GLU A 164 -5.37 -9.29 -10.25
C GLU A 164 -4.86 -8.93 -8.84
N ILE A 165 -5.69 -9.12 -7.82
CA ILE A 165 -5.32 -8.88 -6.42
C ILE A 165 -4.14 -9.78 -5.99
N ALA A 166 -4.17 -11.06 -6.37
CA ALA A 166 -3.08 -12.00 -6.11
C ALA A 166 -1.78 -11.64 -6.86
N ARG A 167 -1.88 -11.19 -8.12
CA ARG A 167 -0.72 -10.68 -8.87
C ARG A 167 -0.11 -9.45 -8.17
N ASN A 168 -0.95 -8.53 -7.70
CA ASN A 168 -0.52 -7.33 -6.99
C ASN A 168 0.19 -7.69 -5.67
N SER A 169 -0.25 -8.72 -4.95
CA SER A 169 0.44 -9.15 -3.72
C SER A 169 1.86 -9.64 -4.00
N VAL A 170 2.09 -10.36 -5.11
CA VAL A 170 3.45 -10.77 -5.54
C VAL A 170 4.30 -9.56 -5.91
N LEU A 171 3.73 -8.56 -6.61
CA LEU A 171 4.43 -7.31 -6.90
C LEU A 171 4.83 -6.57 -5.61
N GLN A 172 3.92 -6.51 -4.64
CA GLN A 172 4.13 -5.87 -3.34
C GLN A 172 5.08 -6.65 -2.42
N SER A 173 5.27 -7.95 -2.65
CA SER A 173 6.15 -8.80 -1.84
C SER A 173 7.61 -8.33 -1.84
N GLY A 174 8.37 -8.78 -0.84
CA GLY A 174 9.82 -8.52 -0.70
C GLY A 174 10.70 -9.57 -1.38
N PHE A 175 10.13 -10.52 -2.12
CA PHE A 175 10.89 -11.58 -2.76
C PHE A 175 11.77 -11.07 -3.90
N GLU A 176 12.83 -11.83 -4.18
CA GLU A 176 13.83 -11.52 -5.20
C GLU A 176 13.23 -11.50 -6.61
N HIS A 177 13.98 -10.90 -7.53
CA HIS A 177 13.57 -10.78 -8.93
C HIS A 177 13.22 -12.13 -9.56
N ALA A 178 14.06 -13.16 -9.34
CA ALA A 178 13.85 -14.50 -9.90
C ALA A 178 12.53 -15.14 -9.41
N PHE A 179 12.18 -14.94 -8.14
CA PHE A 179 10.90 -15.39 -7.58
C PHE A 179 9.73 -14.70 -8.29
N LYS A 180 9.79 -13.38 -8.44
CA LYS A 180 8.74 -12.63 -9.15
C LYS A 180 8.63 -13.04 -10.62
N GLN A 181 9.75 -13.26 -11.31
CA GLN A 181 9.73 -13.75 -12.69
C GLN A 181 9.05 -15.11 -12.83
N PHE A 182 9.29 -16.01 -11.87
CA PHE A 182 8.66 -17.32 -11.83
C PHE A 182 7.14 -17.23 -11.65
N PHE A 183 6.67 -16.41 -10.69
CA PHE A 183 5.24 -16.36 -10.35
C PHE A 183 4.39 -15.46 -11.25
N ILE A 184 4.95 -14.36 -11.77
CA ILE A 184 4.17 -13.35 -12.52
C ILE A 184 4.74 -13.00 -13.90
N GLY A 185 5.75 -13.75 -14.35
CA GLY A 185 6.29 -13.69 -15.70
C GLY A 185 7.58 -12.87 -15.83
N GLN A 186 8.36 -13.18 -16.87
CA GLN A 186 9.70 -12.62 -17.08
C GLN A 186 9.70 -11.08 -17.21
N ASN A 187 8.67 -10.54 -17.85
CA ASN A 187 8.56 -9.12 -18.17
C ASN A 187 7.75 -8.32 -17.14
N TYR A 188 7.54 -8.82 -15.92
CA TYR A 188 6.60 -8.24 -14.95
C TYR A 188 6.80 -6.76 -14.61
N ARG A 189 7.98 -6.19 -14.92
CA ARG A 189 8.32 -4.77 -14.72
C ARG A 189 7.78 -3.85 -15.82
N SER A 190 7.43 -4.39 -16.98
CA SER A 190 6.84 -3.61 -18.06
C SER A 190 5.41 -3.18 -17.70
N PRO A 191 4.96 -1.99 -18.14
CA PRO A 191 3.60 -1.54 -17.90
C PRO A 191 2.58 -2.32 -18.75
N GLY A 192 1.31 -2.26 -18.34
CA GLY A 192 0.18 -2.74 -19.15
C GLY A 192 0.22 -4.24 -19.49
N ALA A 193 -0.24 -4.56 -20.69
CA ALA A 193 -0.30 -5.92 -21.20
C ALA A 193 1.09 -6.57 -21.38
N ASP A 194 2.12 -5.77 -21.68
CA ASP A 194 3.47 -6.23 -21.99
C ASP A 194 4.18 -6.85 -20.77
N GLY A 195 3.82 -6.37 -19.57
CA GLY A 195 4.33 -6.90 -18.30
C GLY A 195 3.49 -8.02 -17.70
N ASN A 196 2.65 -8.66 -18.51
CA ASN A 196 1.80 -9.75 -18.05
C ASN A 196 2.08 -11.02 -18.84
N ASP A 197 2.25 -12.13 -18.14
CA ASP A 197 2.16 -13.46 -18.73
C ASP A 197 0.90 -14.14 -18.19
N ILE A 198 -0.17 -14.14 -18.99
CA ILE A 198 -1.47 -14.68 -18.61
C ILE A 198 -1.41 -16.16 -18.22
N ARG A 199 -0.41 -16.91 -18.70
CA ARG A 199 -0.27 -18.34 -18.41
C ARG A 199 0.09 -18.61 -16.96
N VAL A 200 0.72 -17.64 -16.28
CA VAL A 200 1.11 -17.75 -14.86
C VAL A 200 0.28 -16.83 -13.96
N THR A 201 -0.21 -15.70 -14.47
CA THR A 201 -1.01 -14.75 -13.67
C THR A 201 -2.51 -15.04 -13.72
N ASN A 202 -2.99 -15.66 -14.80
CA ASN A 202 -4.40 -15.82 -15.12
C ASN A 202 -5.19 -14.48 -15.17
N VAL A 203 -4.50 -13.35 -15.32
CA VAL A 203 -5.11 -12.04 -15.51
C VAL A 203 -5.15 -11.73 -17.02
N PRO A 204 -6.31 -11.44 -17.61
CA PRO A 204 -6.39 -11.04 -19.02
C PRO A 204 -5.55 -9.80 -19.32
N HIS A 205 -4.81 -9.81 -20.43
CA HIS A 205 -3.97 -8.67 -20.82
C HIS A 205 -4.76 -7.36 -20.91
N ILE A 206 -6.00 -7.40 -21.41
CA ILE A 206 -6.88 -6.24 -21.50
C ILE A 206 -7.16 -5.59 -20.14
N ARG A 207 -7.21 -6.38 -19.05
CA ARG A 207 -7.41 -5.84 -17.69
C ARG A 207 -6.24 -4.95 -17.29
N LEU A 208 -5.02 -5.44 -17.48
CA LEU A 208 -3.81 -4.71 -17.08
C LEU A 208 -3.49 -3.57 -18.05
N GLN A 209 -3.82 -3.74 -19.34
CA GLN A 209 -3.76 -2.66 -20.31
C GLN A 209 -4.66 -1.49 -19.91
N TYR A 210 -5.93 -1.78 -19.58
CA TYR A 210 -6.87 -0.77 -19.08
C TYR A 210 -6.33 -0.05 -17.83
N ARG A 211 -5.81 -0.78 -16.83
CA ARG A 211 -5.20 -0.17 -15.63
C ARG A 211 -4.06 0.79 -15.99
N SER A 212 -3.20 0.38 -16.91
CA SER A 212 -2.05 1.19 -17.35
C SER A 212 -2.50 2.44 -18.11
N GLU A 213 -3.44 2.31 -19.04
CA GLU A 213 -3.96 3.41 -19.83
C GLU A 213 -4.67 4.45 -18.96
N MET A 214 -5.52 4.01 -18.02
CA MET A 214 -6.20 4.92 -17.08
C MET A 214 -5.19 5.69 -16.22
N LEU A 215 -4.17 5.01 -15.68
CA LEU A 215 -3.13 5.69 -14.89
C LEU A 215 -2.36 6.71 -15.73
N GLN A 216 -2.01 6.37 -16.97
CA GLN A 216 -1.32 7.28 -17.88
C GLN A 216 -2.18 8.50 -18.25
N GLN A 217 -3.48 8.30 -18.47
CA GLN A 217 -4.42 9.40 -18.72
C GLN A 217 -4.51 10.37 -17.55
N GLU A 218 -4.58 9.86 -16.32
CA GLU A 218 -4.60 10.68 -15.10
C GLU A 218 -3.28 11.46 -14.91
N ILE A 219 -2.14 10.84 -15.20
CA ILE A 219 -0.83 11.52 -15.22
C ILE A 219 -0.82 12.64 -16.27
N GLN A 220 -1.34 12.38 -17.46
CA GLN A 220 -1.37 13.37 -18.53
C GLN A 220 -2.27 14.55 -18.17
N LEU A 221 -3.43 14.30 -17.58
CA LEU A 221 -4.34 15.34 -17.10
C LEU A 221 -3.64 16.31 -16.13
N ILE A 222 -2.88 15.79 -15.17
CA ILE A 222 -2.12 16.63 -14.21
C ILE A 222 -1.06 17.47 -14.94
N ARG A 223 -0.36 16.88 -15.91
CA ARG A 223 0.66 17.59 -16.70
C ARG A 223 0.04 18.72 -17.52
N ASP A 224 -1.11 18.48 -18.14
CA ASP A 224 -1.82 19.47 -18.95
C ASP A 224 -2.37 20.62 -18.09
N VAL A 225 -2.85 20.33 -16.88
CA VAL A 225 -3.27 21.37 -15.92
C VAL A 225 -2.07 22.20 -15.47
N ARG A 226 -0.92 21.56 -15.22
CA ARG A 226 0.31 22.26 -14.83
C ARG A 226 0.81 23.19 -15.94
N SER A 227 0.88 22.74 -17.19
CA SER A 227 1.38 23.58 -18.30
C SER A 227 0.50 24.81 -18.51
N LYS A 228 -0.83 24.66 -18.43
CA LYS A 228 -1.77 25.78 -18.54
C LYS A 228 -1.62 26.83 -17.44
N ASN A 229 -1.17 26.43 -16.25
CA ASN A 229 -0.90 27.36 -15.15
C ASN A 229 0.47 28.01 -15.22
N GLU A 230 1.44 27.41 -15.94
CA GLU A 230 2.76 28.02 -16.19
C GLU A 230 2.69 29.04 -17.35
N ASP A 231 1.74 28.88 -18.27
CA ASP A 231 1.47 29.80 -19.40
C ASP A 231 0.53 30.98 -19.05
N ALA A 232 -0.01 31.04 -17.82
CA ALA A 232 -0.97 32.06 -17.35
C ALA A 232 -0.34 33.02 -16.32
#